data_AF-A0A7S0I9P2-F1
#
_entry.id   AF-A0A7S0I9P2-F1
#
_cell.length_a   1.000
_cell.length_b   1.000
_cell.length_c   1.000
_cell.angle_alpha   90.00
_cell.angle_beta   90.00
_cell.angle_gamma   90.00
#
_symmetry.space_group_name_H-M   'P 1'
#
loop_
_entity.id
_entity.type
_entity.pdbx_description
1 polymer ?
#
loop_
_entity_poly.entity_id
_entity_poly.type
_entity_poly.pdbx_seq_one_letter_code
_entity_poly.pdbx_strand_id
1 'polypeptide(L)'
;MNELPTVDSTGRSPGGFKGEWRVPDAELARRVDMRGVRTMSVDPPGCVDVDDAVSVRRIRLDTRADVDADVDADAEVGYEVGVHIADVSHFVRPGSLLDLEARMRGTTVYLADGGRCDMLPALLSENVCSLLGGRERLAVSCVWTLDADR
;
A
#
# COMPACT_ATOMS: atom_id res chain seq x y z
N MET A 1 -25.68 -12.33 -4.00
CA MET A 1 -25.95 -12.22 -5.45
C MET A 1 -25.85 -10.74 -5.73
N ASN A 2 -24.67 -10.24 -6.11
CA ASN A 2 -24.45 -8.80 -6.27
C ASN A 2 -24.76 -8.42 -7.72
N GLU A 3 -25.72 -7.52 -7.89
CA GLU A 3 -26.12 -7.00 -9.19
C GLU A 3 -24.94 -6.27 -9.87
N LEU A 4 -24.82 -6.44 -11.19
CA LEU A 4 -23.82 -5.75 -12.00
C LEU A 4 -24.18 -4.25 -12.09
N PRO A 5 -23.20 -3.34 -12.02
CA PRO A 5 -23.46 -1.91 -12.12
C PRO A 5 -23.98 -1.52 -13.50
N THR A 6 -25.10 -0.81 -13.55
CA THR A 6 -25.64 -0.22 -14.77
C THR A 6 -24.92 1.08 -15.10
N VAL A 7 -24.27 1.14 -16.27
CA VAL A 7 -23.68 2.35 -16.86
C VAL A 7 -24.73 3.14 -17.63
N ASP A 8 -24.72 4.47 -17.53
CA ASP A 8 -25.61 5.31 -18.33
C ASP A 8 -25.14 5.42 -19.80
N SER A 9 -25.96 6.02 -20.64
CA SER A 9 -25.71 6.18 -22.08
C SER A 9 -24.51 7.07 -22.45
N THR A 10 -23.84 7.67 -21.45
CA THR A 10 -22.61 8.46 -21.60
C THR A 10 -21.37 7.72 -21.09
N GLY A 11 -21.53 6.47 -20.61
CA GLY A 11 -20.46 5.67 -20.02
C GLY A 11 -20.04 6.13 -18.63
N ARG A 12 -20.79 7.05 -18.00
CA ARG A 12 -20.57 7.46 -16.60
C ARG A 12 -21.50 6.66 -15.68
N SER A 13 -20.96 6.16 -14.58
CA SER A 13 -21.78 5.65 -13.48
C SER A 13 -22.25 6.84 -12.64
N PRO A 14 -23.56 7.09 -12.49
CA PRO A 14 -24.08 8.24 -11.72
C PRO A 14 -23.82 8.12 -10.21
N GLY A 15 -23.36 6.95 -9.75
CA GLY A 15 -22.82 6.74 -8.42
C GLY A 15 -21.38 6.30 -8.54
N GLY A 16 -20.46 7.13 -8.06
CA GLY A 16 -19.16 6.63 -7.61
C GLY A 16 -19.39 5.48 -6.61
N PHE A 17 -18.38 4.63 -6.47
CA PHE A 17 -18.39 3.45 -5.60
C PHE A 17 -19.08 3.76 -4.25
N LYS A 18 -20.30 3.25 -4.03
CA LYS A 18 -21.05 3.42 -2.78
C LYS A 18 -20.60 2.35 -1.80
N GLY A 19 -19.49 2.61 -1.10
CA GLY A 19 -18.98 1.76 -0.03
C GLY A 19 -17.51 1.98 0.22
N GLU A 20 -17.06 1.76 1.45
CA GLU A 20 -15.64 1.68 1.77
C GLU A 20 -15.15 0.28 1.36
N TRP A 21 -14.17 0.21 0.46
CA TRP A 21 -13.57 -1.07 0.06
C TRP A 21 -12.88 -1.70 1.28
N ARG A 22 -13.08 -3.01 1.45
CA ARG A 22 -12.48 -3.81 2.53
C ARG A 22 -11.68 -4.95 1.93
N VAL A 23 -10.62 -5.34 2.63
CA VAL A 23 -9.79 -6.48 2.24
C VAL A 23 -10.64 -7.75 2.29
N PRO A 24 -10.75 -8.53 1.20
CA PRO A 24 -11.49 -9.78 1.21
C PRO A 24 -10.86 -10.81 2.15
N ASP A 25 -11.67 -11.64 2.82
CA ASP A 25 -11.17 -12.69 3.74
C ASP A 25 -10.19 -13.66 3.07
N ALA A 26 -10.39 -13.93 1.78
CA ALA A 26 -9.48 -14.77 1.00
C ALA A 26 -8.08 -14.15 0.83
N GLU A 27 -7.97 -12.82 0.82
CA GLU A 27 -6.68 -12.13 0.83
C GLU A 27 -6.04 -12.17 2.22
N LEU A 28 -6.84 -11.99 3.27
CA LEU A 28 -6.36 -12.07 4.67
C LEU A 28 -5.79 -13.46 4.98
N ALA A 29 -6.44 -14.53 4.48
CA ALA A 29 -6.01 -15.90 4.74
C ALA A 29 -4.68 -16.29 4.07
N ARG A 30 -4.28 -15.58 3.00
CA ARG A 30 -3.10 -15.95 2.18
C ARG A 30 -1.92 -14.99 2.31
N ARG A 31 -2.09 -13.88 3.02
CA ARG A 31 -1.07 -12.84 3.19
C ARG A 31 -0.57 -12.83 4.63
N VAL A 32 0.63 -12.29 4.80
CA VAL A 32 1.16 -12.00 6.14
C VAL A 32 0.43 -10.78 6.66
N ASP A 33 -0.18 -10.91 7.84
CA ASP A 33 -0.85 -9.81 8.51
C ASP A 33 0.18 -8.93 9.24
N MET A 34 0.38 -7.71 8.73
CA MET A 34 1.28 -6.71 9.30
C MET A 34 0.52 -5.57 9.99
N ARG A 35 -0.80 -5.68 10.22
CA ARG A 35 -1.60 -4.59 10.82
C ARG A 35 -1.16 -4.21 12.24
N GLY A 36 -0.51 -5.13 12.96
CA GLY A 36 0.08 -4.88 14.29
C GLY A 36 1.46 -4.22 14.26
N VAL A 37 2.08 -4.07 13.08
CA VAL A 37 3.42 -3.50 12.93
C VAL A 37 3.33 -1.99 12.78
N ARG A 38 4.11 -1.25 13.57
CA ARG A 38 4.18 0.21 13.46
C ARG A 38 4.76 0.60 12.11
N THR A 39 3.92 1.19 11.27
CA THR A 39 4.22 1.50 9.87
C THR A 39 3.84 2.96 9.59
N MET A 40 4.66 3.65 8.80
CA MET A 40 4.48 5.07 8.47
C MET A 40 4.92 5.37 7.05
N SER A 41 4.35 6.41 6.43
CA SER A 41 4.83 6.98 5.18
C SER A 41 5.38 8.40 5.43
N VAL A 42 6.23 8.88 4.54
CA VAL A 42 6.79 10.24 4.61
C VAL A 42 6.57 10.93 3.27
N ASP A 43 5.56 11.77 3.23
CA ASP A 43 5.06 12.39 2.00
C ASP A 43 4.98 13.92 2.11
N PRO A 44 5.01 14.65 0.97
CA PRO A 44 4.72 16.08 0.95
C PRO A 44 3.32 16.41 1.47
N PRO A 45 3.11 17.64 2.00
CA PRO A 45 1.78 18.07 2.45
C PRO A 45 0.73 17.95 1.35
N GLY A 46 -0.40 17.31 1.67
CA GLY A 46 -1.51 17.14 0.73
C GLY A 46 -1.37 15.97 -0.24
N CYS A 47 -0.34 15.13 -0.11
CA CYS A 47 -0.24 13.87 -0.86
C CYS A 47 -1.44 12.96 -0.56
N VAL A 48 -2.02 12.38 -1.61
CA VAL A 48 -3.20 11.50 -1.52
C VAL A 48 -2.95 10.10 -2.11
N ASP A 49 -1.92 9.96 -2.93
CA ASP A 49 -1.44 8.77 -3.60
C ASP A 49 -0.15 8.26 -2.93
N VAL A 50 -0.31 7.76 -1.71
CA VAL A 50 0.78 7.23 -0.90
C VAL A 50 1.09 5.81 -1.37
N ASP A 51 2.17 5.65 -2.11
CA ASP A 51 2.55 4.37 -2.71
C ASP A 51 3.43 3.50 -1.80
N ASP A 52 4.19 4.12 -0.91
CA ASP A 52 5.15 3.44 -0.04
C ASP A 52 4.96 3.76 1.45
N ALA A 53 5.31 2.79 2.27
CA ALA A 53 5.40 2.92 3.72
C ALA A 53 6.57 2.11 4.26
N VAL A 54 7.09 2.51 5.41
CA VAL A 54 8.23 1.90 6.08
C VAL A 54 7.84 1.49 7.49
N SER A 55 8.32 0.32 7.90
CA SER A 55 8.32 -0.12 9.30
C SER A 55 9.75 -0.38 9.76
N VAL A 56 10.02 -0.06 11.02
CA VAL A 56 11.30 -0.37 11.67
C VAL A 56 11.00 -0.82 13.09
N ARG A 57 11.53 -1.98 13.48
CA ARG A 57 11.49 -2.47 14.86
C ARG A 57 12.85 -2.99 15.28
N ARG A 58 13.22 -2.74 16.53
CA ARG A 58 14.45 -3.26 17.12
C ARG A 58 14.19 -4.69 17.57
N ILE A 59 15.06 -5.63 17.20
CA ILE A 59 14.86 -7.06 17.45
C ILE A 59 16.11 -7.71 18.03
N ARG A 60 15.95 -8.77 18.81
CA ARG A 60 17.06 -9.69 19.11
C ARG A 60 17.39 -10.49 17.85
N LEU A 61 18.66 -10.62 17.48
CA LEU A 61 19.06 -11.30 16.24
C LEU A 61 18.84 -12.83 16.29
N ASP A 62 18.97 -13.42 17.49
CA ASP A 62 18.82 -14.86 17.72
C ASP A 62 17.37 -15.36 17.56
N THR A 63 16.40 -14.55 17.97
CA THR A 63 15.00 -14.93 18.15
C THR A 63 14.05 -14.08 17.30
N ARG A 64 14.51 -12.95 16.79
CA ARG A 64 13.70 -11.90 16.13
C ARG A 64 12.57 -11.36 17.00
N ALA A 65 12.67 -11.53 18.31
CA ALA A 65 11.74 -10.96 19.26
C ALA A 65 11.94 -9.44 19.33
N ASP A 66 10.82 -8.71 19.36
CA ASP A 66 10.83 -7.27 19.57
C ASP A 66 11.45 -6.91 20.91
N VAL A 67 12.33 -5.91 20.90
CA VAL A 67 13.00 -5.39 22.10
C VAL A 67 12.70 -3.91 22.23
N ASP A 68 11.62 -3.63 22.96
CA ASP A 68 11.16 -2.27 23.29
C ASP A 68 11.74 -1.74 24.63
N ALA A 69 12.40 -2.58 25.43
CA ALA A 69 12.91 -2.27 26.77
C ALA A 69 14.28 -2.91 27.04
N ASP A 70 14.86 -2.61 28.20
CA ASP A 70 16.18 -3.04 28.69
C ASP A 70 16.53 -4.47 28.24
N VAL A 71 17.45 -4.55 27.29
CA VAL A 71 17.97 -5.83 26.80
C VAL A 71 19.13 -6.24 27.70
N ASP A 72 19.23 -7.54 28.01
CA ASP A 72 20.43 -8.09 28.65
C ASP A 72 21.68 -7.58 27.93
N ALA A 73 22.70 -7.18 28.70
CA ALA A 73 23.91 -6.56 28.15
C ALA A 73 24.64 -7.43 27.10
N ASP A 74 24.43 -8.74 27.14
CA ASP A 74 25.09 -9.72 26.27
C ASP A 74 24.24 -10.12 25.05
N ALA A 75 23.04 -9.56 24.87
CA ALA A 75 22.18 -9.92 23.76
C ALA A 75 22.58 -9.21 22.46
N GLU A 76 22.68 -9.97 21.36
CA GLU A 76 22.85 -9.40 20.03
C GLU A 76 21.55 -8.80 19.52
N VAL A 77 21.57 -7.50 19.25
CA VAL A 77 20.41 -6.71 18.82
C VAL A 77 20.65 -6.17 17.42
N GLY A 78 19.59 -6.18 16.60
CA GLY A 78 19.57 -5.59 15.27
C GLY A 78 18.22 -4.92 15.00
N TYR A 79 17.92 -4.74 13.72
CA TYR A 79 16.70 -4.11 13.25
C TYR A 79 15.99 -5.01 12.25
N GLU A 80 14.67 -5.08 12.35
CA GLU A 80 13.84 -5.52 11.24
C GLU A 80 13.29 -4.28 10.54
N VAL A 81 13.60 -4.16 9.25
CA VAL A 81 13.17 -3.05 8.40
C VAL A 81 12.25 -3.59 7.31
N GLY A 82 11.05 -3.05 7.22
CA GLY A 82 10.08 -3.34 6.18
C GLY A 82 9.89 -2.16 5.24
N VAL A 83 9.94 -2.41 3.95
CA VAL A 83 9.44 -1.49 2.90
C VAL A 83 8.18 -2.10 2.31
N HIS A 84 7.08 -1.35 2.32
CA HIS A 84 5.74 -1.79 1.94
C HIS A 84 5.25 -0.94 0.77
N ILE A 85 5.07 -1.55 -0.39
CA ILE A 85 4.59 -0.87 -1.59
C ILE A 85 3.14 -1.26 -1.84
N ALA A 86 2.29 -0.30 -2.18
CA ALA A 86 0.89 -0.53 -2.54
C ALA A 86 0.76 -1.65 -3.58
N ASP A 87 -0.10 -2.64 -3.32
CA ASP A 87 -0.29 -3.78 -4.24
C ASP A 87 -1.26 -3.42 -5.38
N VAL A 88 -0.82 -2.52 -6.25
CA VAL A 88 -1.57 -2.11 -7.46
C VAL A 88 -1.88 -3.30 -8.36
N SER A 89 -0.99 -4.30 -8.39
CA SER A 89 -1.13 -5.52 -9.21
C SER A 89 -2.33 -6.40 -8.83
N HIS A 90 -2.83 -6.27 -7.59
CA HIS A 90 -4.07 -6.90 -7.17
C HIS A 90 -5.28 -6.36 -7.95
N PHE A 91 -5.29 -5.06 -8.25
CA PHE A 91 -6.40 -4.36 -8.91
C PHE A 91 -6.22 -4.27 -10.43
N VAL A 92 -4.99 -4.07 -10.90
CA VAL A 92 -4.65 -3.93 -12.32
C VAL A 92 -4.13 -5.26 -12.87
N ARG A 93 -5.02 -6.04 -13.49
CA ARG A 93 -4.67 -7.35 -14.04
C ARG A 93 -4.01 -7.22 -15.42
N PRO A 94 -2.95 -7.99 -15.72
CA PRO A 94 -2.32 -8.00 -17.03
C PRO A 94 -3.33 -8.26 -18.16
N GLY A 95 -3.28 -7.46 -19.22
CA GLY A 95 -4.16 -7.55 -20.39
C GLY A 95 -5.56 -6.97 -20.19
N SER A 96 -5.89 -6.43 -19.01
CA SER A 96 -7.15 -5.72 -18.79
C SER A 96 -7.18 -4.36 -19.52
N LEU A 97 -8.37 -3.80 -19.77
CA LEU A 97 -8.50 -2.46 -20.34
C LEU A 97 -7.77 -1.40 -19.51
N LEU A 98 -7.78 -1.57 -18.18
CA LEU A 98 -7.09 -0.68 -17.27
C LEU A 98 -5.56 -0.79 -17.38
N ASP A 99 -5.04 -2.02 -17.53
CA ASP A 99 -3.61 -2.25 -17.78
C ASP A 99 -3.17 -1.65 -19.12
N LEU A 100 -3.98 -1.83 -20.19
CA LEU A 100 -3.69 -1.24 -21.49
C LEU A 100 -3.66 0.30 -21.45
N GLU A 101 -4.64 0.93 -20.80
CA GLU A 101 -4.68 2.38 -20.62
C GLU A 101 -3.50 2.87 -19.76
N ALA A 102 -3.19 2.19 -18.65
CA ALA A 102 -2.06 2.53 -17.80
C ALA A 102 -0.73 2.45 -18.57
N ARG A 103 -0.55 1.41 -19.41
CA ARG A 103 0.61 1.27 -20.30
C ARG A 103 0.68 2.36 -21.36
N MET A 104 -0.46 2.79 -21.90
CA MET A 104 -0.53 3.87 -22.88
C MET A 104 -0.14 5.22 -22.26
N ARG A 105 -0.53 5.48 -21.01
CA ARG A 105 -0.13 6.70 -20.27
C ARG A 105 1.31 6.63 -19.77
N GLY A 106 1.77 5.46 -19.31
CA GLY A 106 3.12 5.17 -18.87
C GLY A 106 3.50 5.73 -17.49
N THR A 107 3.10 6.95 -17.15
CA THR A 107 3.40 7.61 -15.87
C THR A 107 2.35 8.66 -15.51
N THR A 108 2.24 9.00 -14.22
CA THR A 108 1.55 10.22 -13.81
C THR A 108 2.43 11.43 -14.15
N VAL A 109 1.85 12.45 -14.76
CA VAL A 109 2.55 13.71 -15.09
C VAL A 109 2.11 14.80 -14.12
N TYR A 110 3.07 15.38 -13.41
CA TYR A 110 2.85 16.49 -12.48
C TYR A 110 3.14 17.83 -13.15
N LEU A 111 2.19 18.77 -13.08
CA LEU A 111 2.26 20.09 -13.71
C LEU A 111 2.63 21.16 -12.69
N ALA A 112 3.22 22.25 -13.15
CA ALA A 112 3.74 23.33 -12.29
C ALA A 112 2.64 24.12 -11.55
N ASP A 113 1.39 24.07 -12.04
CA ASP A 113 0.22 24.71 -11.43
C ASP A 113 -0.42 23.86 -10.33
N GLY A 114 0.21 22.73 -9.97
CA GLY A 114 -0.32 21.76 -9.01
C GLY A 114 -1.31 20.77 -9.63
N GLY A 115 -1.59 20.87 -10.93
CA GLY A 115 -2.35 19.86 -11.65
C GLY A 115 -1.57 18.57 -11.87
N ARG A 116 -2.28 17.48 -12.11
CA ARG A 116 -1.68 16.20 -12.54
C ARG A 116 -2.52 15.47 -13.56
N CYS A 117 -1.85 14.70 -14.40
CA CYS A 117 -2.48 13.75 -15.32
C CYS A 117 -2.15 12.34 -14.83
N ASP A 118 -3.10 11.71 -14.14
CA ASP A 118 -2.89 10.44 -13.47
C ASP A 118 -2.74 9.26 -14.43
N MET A 119 -1.82 8.35 -14.12
CA MET A 119 -1.71 7.07 -14.81
C MET A 119 -2.92 6.17 -14.53
N LEU A 120 -3.42 6.16 -13.30
CA LEU A 120 -4.54 5.34 -12.85
C LEU A 120 -5.72 6.22 -12.41
N PRO A 121 -6.96 5.71 -12.47
CA PRO A 121 -8.10 6.43 -11.93
C PRO A 121 -7.93 6.76 -10.44
N ALA A 122 -8.41 7.93 -10.02
CA ALA A 122 -8.36 8.41 -8.63
C ALA A 122 -8.90 7.40 -7.60
N LEU A 123 -9.90 6.59 -7.97
CA LEU A 123 -10.41 5.53 -7.10
C LEU A 123 -9.32 4.52 -6.68
N LEU A 124 -8.37 4.23 -7.57
CA LEU A 124 -7.23 3.36 -7.28
C LEU A 124 -6.10 4.14 -6.62
N SER A 125 -5.59 5.19 -7.28
CA SER A 125 -4.41 5.92 -6.83
C SER A 125 -4.62 6.64 -5.50
N GLU A 126 -5.77 7.27 -5.27
CA GLU A 126 -6.01 8.13 -4.10
C GLU A 126 -6.78 7.40 -2.97
N ASN A 127 -7.25 6.18 -3.22
CA ASN A 127 -8.09 5.47 -2.25
C ASN A 127 -7.65 4.03 -2.01
N VAL A 128 -8.00 3.07 -2.89
CA VAL A 128 -7.86 1.65 -2.54
C VAL A 128 -6.41 1.14 -2.58
N CYS A 129 -5.53 1.79 -3.36
CA CYS A 129 -4.10 1.49 -3.36
C CYS A 129 -3.33 2.38 -2.37
N SER A 130 -3.76 3.63 -2.20
CA SER A 130 -3.09 4.59 -1.30
C SER A 130 -3.01 4.07 0.14
N LEU A 131 -1.80 4.04 0.70
CA LEU A 131 -1.45 3.57 2.05
C LEU A 131 -1.81 4.60 3.14
N LEU A 132 -3.02 5.14 3.06
CA LEU A 132 -3.53 6.12 4.02
C LEU A 132 -3.59 5.55 5.44
N GLY A 133 -3.15 6.36 6.41
CA GLY A 133 -3.17 6.01 7.82
C GLY A 133 -4.56 5.61 8.34
N GLY A 134 -4.60 4.58 9.19
CA GLY A 134 -5.82 4.07 9.81
C GLY A 134 -6.70 3.24 8.89
N ARG A 135 -6.24 2.89 7.68
CA ARG A 135 -6.97 2.06 6.73
C ARG A 135 -6.23 0.77 6.41
N GLU A 136 -6.97 -0.32 6.27
CA GLU A 136 -6.40 -1.60 5.83
C GLU A 136 -6.13 -1.57 4.32
N ARG A 137 -4.91 -1.93 3.93
CA ARG A 137 -4.46 -1.91 2.53
C ARG A 137 -3.63 -3.14 2.20
N LEU A 138 -3.70 -3.54 0.93
CA LEU A 138 -2.86 -4.61 0.39
C LEU A 138 -1.52 -4.01 -0.03
N ALA A 139 -0.45 -4.65 0.41
CA ALA A 139 0.91 -4.26 0.06
C ALA A 139 1.74 -5.48 -0.38
N VAL A 140 2.75 -5.19 -1.20
CA VAL A 140 3.89 -6.07 -1.45
C VAL A 140 5.02 -5.55 -0.58
N SER A 141 5.55 -6.41 0.28
CA SER A 141 6.54 -6.00 1.29
C SER A 141 7.87 -6.70 1.09
N CYS A 142 8.95 -5.96 1.29
CA CYS A 142 10.27 -6.52 1.48
C CYS A 142 10.71 -6.27 2.91
N VAL A 143 11.11 -7.34 3.62
CA VAL A 143 11.47 -7.28 5.03
C VAL A 143 12.88 -7.82 5.19
N TRP A 144 13.74 -7.03 5.80
CA TRP A 144 15.13 -7.38 6.07
C TRP A 144 15.40 -7.41 7.56
N THR A 145 16.31 -8.31 7.96
CA THR A 145 16.98 -8.24 9.25
C THR A 145 18.37 -7.65 9.03
N LEU A 146 18.64 -6.54 9.69
CA LEU A 146 19.91 -5.83 9.67
C LEU A 146 20.55 -5.99 11.05
N ASP A 147 21.88 -6.20 11.08
CA ASP A 147 22.63 -6.05 12.31
C ASP A 147 22.76 -4.55 12.67
N ALA A 148 23.23 -4.22 13.87
CA ALA A 148 23.33 -2.82 14.29
C ALA A 148 24.54 -2.07 13.71
N ASP A 149 25.50 -2.79 13.11
CA ASP A 149 26.80 -2.27 12.69
C ASP A 149 26.98 -2.18 11.16
N ARG A 150 26.04 -2.72 10.38
CA ARG A 150 25.96 -2.73 8.90
C ARG A 150 24.51 -2.70 8.40
#